data_AF-A0A4Y8WJM8-F1
#
_entry.id   AF-A0A4Y8WJM8-F1
#
_cell.length_a   1.000
_cell.length_b   1.000
_cell.length_c   1.000
_cell.angle_alpha   90.00
_cell.angle_beta   90.00
_cell.angle_gamma   90.00
#
_symmetry.space_group_name_H-M   'P 1'
#
loop_
_entity.id
_entity.type
_entity.pdbx_description
1 polymer ?
#
loop_
_entity_poly.entity_id
_entity_poly.type
_entity_poly.pdbx_seq_one_letter_code
_entity_poly.pdbx_strand_id
1 'polypeptide(L)'
;MKATITVQEFFHNLGIEQAFLGSDQHSFQALAYQAINPWGFVGYQFGEELMITLGYYQPKRVAVAGESTARPQHYSYLADEQLWSKGTTRRLHQGPYGPLCVTHVNEWQGVFTGKKGVTDFSTLTTPSAQNAILKSSHQFHLTVLIEHFGLSKLQSMIQATPLLSWSGVLAAAHLCGTEGIKRYLERKHAAVDELGTSLDFYLSKFHSLDCDISQLINEL
;
A
#
# COMPACT_ATOMS: atom_id res chain seq x y z
N MET A 1 -29.88 24.82 -7.42
CA MET A 1 -29.14 24.48 -6.20
C MET A 1 -29.03 22.97 -6.11
N LYS A 2 -27.83 22.39 -6.00
CA LYS A 2 -27.69 20.99 -5.61
C LYS A 2 -27.97 20.93 -4.10
N ALA A 3 -28.94 20.12 -3.68
CA ALA A 3 -29.17 19.89 -2.26
C ALA A 3 -27.94 19.19 -1.67
N THR A 4 -27.35 19.79 -0.65
CA THR A 4 -26.25 19.19 0.11
C THR A 4 -26.89 18.42 1.26
N ILE A 5 -26.79 17.10 1.22
CA ILE A 5 -27.18 16.23 2.34
C ILE A 5 -25.94 15.96 3.20
N THR A 6 -26.13 15.86 4.51
CA THR A 6 -25.08 15.40 5.42
C THR A 6 -24.81 13.91 5.22
N VAL A 7 -23.63 13.43 5.64
CA VAL A 7 -23.30 11.99 5.62
C VAL A 7 -24.32 11.18 6.44
N GLN A 8 -24.81 11.74 7.55
CA GLN A 8 -25.84 11.13 8.38
C GLN A 8 -27.18 11.00 7.64
N GLU A 9 -27.65 12.06 6.98
CA GLU A 9 -28.89 12.03 6.18
C GLU A 9 -28.78 11.08 4.99
N PHE A 10 -27.61 11.01 4.34
CA PHE A 10 -27.36 10.04 3.28
C PHE A 10 -27.58 8.61 3.75
N PHE A 11 -26.98 8.23 4.89
CA PHE A 11 -27.13 6.87 5.43
C PHE A 11 -28.54 6.58 5.97
N HIS A 12 -29.20 7.59 6.56
CA HIS A 12 -30.60 7.48 6.96
C HIS A 12 -31.53 7.23 5.77
N ASN A 13 -31.33 7.96 4.67
CA ASN A 13 -32.12 7.76 3.45
C ASN A 13 -31.90 6.39 2.79
N LEU A 14 -30.73 5.79 3.00
CA LEU A 14 -30.44 4.41 2.58
C LEU A 14 -31.00 3.35 3.54
N GLY A 15 -31.54 3.75 4.70
CA GLY A 15 -32.04 2.84 5.74
C GLY A 15 -30.94 2.02 6.43
N ILE A 16 -29.70 2.51 6.39
CA ILE A 16 -28.53 1.84 7.00
C ILE A 16 -27.92 2.65 8.13
N GLU A 17 -28.62 3.65 8.67
CA GLU A 17 -28.10 4.47 9.77
C GLU A 17 -27.76 3.63 11.01
N GLN A 18 -28.48 2.52 11.24
CA GLN A 18 -28.25 1.61 12.35
C GLN A 18 -26.89 0.90 12.27
N ALA A 19 -26.28 0.80 11.07
CA ALA A 19 -24.92 0.29 10.91
C ALA A 19 -23.86 1.27 11.45
N PHE A 20 -24.23 2.53 11.70
CA PHE A 20 -23.35 3.61 12.13
C PHE A 20 -23.81 4.32 13.42
N LEU A 21 -24.98 3.99 13.96
CA LEU A 21 -25.42 4.54 15.25
C LEU A 21 -24.65 3.87 16.38
N GLY A 22 -23.81 4.65 17.07
CA GLY A 22 -22.98 4.18 18.18
C GLY A 22 -21.54 3.83 17.82
N SER A 23 -21.12 4.00 16.55
CA SER A 23 -19.70 3.89 16.19
C SER A 23 -18.92 5.12 16.67
N ASP A 24 -18.06 4.89 17.64
CA ASP A 24 -17.06 5.84 18.11
C ASP A 24 -15.80 5.80 17.23
N GLN A 25 -14.84 6.67 17.52
CA GLN A 25 -13.54 6.68 16.83
C GLN A 25 -12.87 5.30 16.84
N HIS A 26 -13.05 4.52 17.91
CA HIS A 26 -12.48 3.18 18.03
C HIS A 26 -13.12 2.19 17.04
N SER A 27 -14.43 2.26 16.87
CA SER A 27 -15.19 1.46 15.91
C SER A 27 -14.75 1.75 14.48
N PHE A 28 -14.56 3.03 14.12
CA PHE A 28 -14.05 3.40 12.80
C PHE A 28 -12.59 2.96 12.58
N GLN A 29 -11.74 3.02 13.61
CA GLN A 29 -10.38 2.49 13.53
C GLN A 29 -10.37 0.97 13.33
N ALA A 30 -11.19 0.23 14.08
CA ALA A 30 -11.32 -1.21 13.94
C ALA A 30 -11.81 -1.60 12.53
N LEU A 31 -12.80 -0.88 11.99
CA LEU A 31 -13.28 -1.06 10.62
C LEU A 31 -12.20 -0.73 9.59
N ALA A 32 -11.39 0.31 9.82
CA ALA A 32 -10.32 0.68 8.92
C ALA A 32 -9.27 -0.43 8.75
N TYR A 33 -8.97 -1.21 9.80
CA TYR A 33 -8.03 -2.34 9.73
C TYR A 33 -8.59 -3.57 8.98
N GLN A 34 -9.90 -3.71 8.97
CA GLN A 34 -10.61 -4.83 8.35
C GLN A 34 -11.11 -4.53 6.93
N ALA A 35 -11.04 -3.26 6.50
CA ALA A 35 -11.50 -2.85 5.18
C ALA A 35 -10.71 -3.57 4.07
N ILE A 36 -11.43 -4.11 3.09
CA ILE A 36 -10.85 -4.73 1.91
C ILE A 36 -11.41 -3.99 0.69
N ASN A 37 -10.54 -3.41 -0.13
CA ASN A 37 -10.98 -2.70 -1.32
C ASN A 37 -11.32 -3.69 -2.47
N PRO A 38 -11.93 -3.24 -3.58
CA PRO A 38 -12.27 -4.13 -4.71
C PRO A 38 -11.09 -4.87 -5.35
N TRP A 39 -9.86 -4.37 -5.21
CA TRP A 39 -8.62 -5.02 -5.66
C TRP A 39 -8.00 -5.94 -4.61
N GLY A 40 -8.68 -6.17 -3.48
CA GLY A 40 -8.24 -7.08 -2.42
C GLY A 40 -7.18 -6.51 -1.48
N PHE A 41 -6.87 -5.21 -1.54
CA PHE A 41 -5.96 -4.59 -0.57
C PHE A 41 -6.63 -4.49 0.79
N VAL A 42 -5.87 -4.76 1.85
CA VAL A 42 -6.38 -4.89 3.22
C VAL A 42 -5.92 -3.73 4.10
N GLY A 43 -6.83 -3.19 4.90
CA GLY A 43 -6.54 -2.23 5.95
C GLY A 43 -5.95 -0.92 5.40
N TYR A 44 -4.73 -0.60 5.83
CA TYR A 44 -3.91 0.50 5.30
C TYR A 44 -3.43 0.29 3.84
N GLN A 45 -4.23 -0.40 3.03
CA GLN A 45 -3.96 -0.71 1.63
C GLN A 45 -2.73 -1.61 1.44
N PHE A 46 -2.60 -2.67 2.23
CA PHE A 46 -1.57 -3.68 2.01
C PHE A 46 -1.99 -4.66 0.92
N GLY A 47 -1.09 -4.89 -0.03
CA GLY A 47 -1.22 -5.90 -1.08
C GLY A 47 -0.17 -7.01 -0.96
N GLU A 48 -0.34 -8.09 -1.70
CA GLU A 48 0.54 -9.25 -1.71
C GLU A 48 1.98 -8.84 -2.06
N GLU A 49 2.20 -7.98 -3.05
CA GLU A 49 3.55 -7.57 -3.49
C GLU A 49 4.36 -6.86 -2.38
N LEU A 50 3.73 -5.96 -1.61
CA LEU A 50 4.35 -5.34 -0.44
C LEU A 50 4.66 -6.40 0.64
N MET A 51 3.71 -7.29 0.91
CA MET A 51 3.85 -8.31 1.95
C MET A 51 4.94 -9.35 1.61
N ILE A 52 5.15 -9.64 0.34
CA ILE A 52 6.25 -10.47 -0.17
C ILE A 52 7.58 -9.73 0.03
N THR A 53 7.67 -8.49 -0.42
CA THR A 53 8.85 -7.63 -0.27
C THR A 53 9.28 -7.52 1.19
N LEU A 54 8.32 -7.33 2.10
CA LEU A 54 8.58 -7.22 3.53
C LEU A 54 8.78 -8.58 4.24
N GLY A 55 8.61 -9.71 3.54
CA GLY A 55 8.82 -11.06 4.08
C GLY A 55 7.72 -11.56 5.04
N TYR A 56 6.53 -10.97 5.00
CA TYR A 56 5.36 -11.42 5.77
C TYR A 56 4.58 -12.52 5.05
N TYR A 57 4.76 -12.66 3.74
CA TYR A 57 3.92 -13.52 2.90
C TYR A 57 4.74 -14.20 1.80
N GLN A 58 4.47 -15.48 1.58
CA GLN A 58 5.01 -16.26 0.48
C GLN A 58 3.88 -16.56 -0.50
N PRO A 59 3.99 -16.15 -1.78
CA PRO A 59 2.90 -16.31 -2.72
C PRO A 59 2.70 -17.78 -3.07
N LYS A 60 1.46 -18.14 -3.40
CA LYS A 60 1.16 -19.44 -3.99
C LYS A 60 2.01 -19.63 -5.24
N ARG A 61 2.52 -20.85 -5.44
CA ARG A 61 3.26 -21.19 -6.66
C ARG A 61 2.40 -22.08 -7.54
N VAL A 62 2.34 -21.77 -8.84
CA VAL A 62 1.54 -22.52 -9.82
C VAL A 62 2.41 -23.09 -10.92
N ALA A 63 2.09 -24.31 -11.35
CA ALA A 63 2.74 -24.92 -12.50
C ALA A 63 2.35 -24.16 -13.78
N VAL A 64 3.32 -23.95 -14.66
CA VAL A 64 3.12 -23.34 -15.98
C VAL A 64 3.45 -24.39 -17.02
N ALA A 65 2.56 -24.58 -18.00
CA ALA A 65 2.75 -25.59 -19.04
C ALA A 65 4.05 -25.33 -19.81
N GLY A 66 4.88 -26.37 -19.94
CA GLY A 66 6.18 -26.27 -20.61
C GLY A 66 7.33 -25.75 -19.74
N GLU A 67 7.08 -25.45 -18.45
CA GLU A 67 8.13 -25.00 -17.54
C GLU A 67 8.41 -26.02 -16.43
N SER A 68 9.70 -26.22 -16.12
CA SER A 68 10.14 -27.15 -15.07
C SER A 68 9.98 -26.60 -13.65
N THR A 69 9.75 -25.30 -13.50
CA THR A 69 9.65 -24.64 -12.19
C THR A 69 8.32 -23.91 -12.06
N ALA A 70 7.65 -24.13 -10.92
CA ALA A 70 6.42 -23.40 -10.59
C ALA A 70 6.72 -21.91 -10.42
N ARG A 71 5.78 -21.04 -10.81
CA ARG A 71 5.92 -19.57 -10.76
C ARG A 71 5.10 -18.98 -9.62
N PRO A 72 5.57 -17.90 -8.97
CA PRO A 72 4.77 -17.19 -7.98
C PRO A 72 3.50 -16.62 -8.64
N GLN A 73 2.38 -16.72 -7.94
CA GLN A 73 1.10 -16.14 -8.32
C GLN A 73 0.67 -15.13 -7.27
N HIS A 74 0.48 -13.88 -7.69
CA HIS A 74 0.01 -12.78 -6.86
C HIS A 74 -0.37 -11.59 -7.74
N TYR A 75 -1.06 -10.62 -7.15
CA TYR A 75 -1.31 -9.34 -7.77
C TYR A 75 0.00 -8.58 -8.01
N SER A 76 0.13 -7.91 -9.16
CA SER A 76 1.22 -6.96 -9.40
C SER A 76 0.77 -5.82 -10.31
N TYR A 77 1.14 -4.61 -9.93
CA TYR A 77 0.85 -3.36 -10.67
C TYR A 77 1.53 -3.31 -12.05
N LEU A 78 2.50 -4.20 -12.32
CA LEU A 78 3.17 -4.31 -13.62
C LEU A 78 2.27 -4.90 -14.72
N ALA A 79 1.14 -5.51 -14.33
CA ALA A 79 0.14 -6.03 -15.23
C ALA A 79 -0.80 -4.90 -15.70
N ASP A 80 -0.72 -4.54 -16.99
CA ASP A 80 -1.63 -3.58 -17.63
C ASP A 80 -3.11 -4.00 -17.43
N GLU A 81 -3.99 -3.05 -17.07
CA GLU A 81 -5.42 -3.33 -16.90
C GLU A 81 -6.09 -3.93 -18.15
N GLN A 82 -5.56 -3.65 -19.34
CA GLN A 82 -6.04 -4.24 -20.59
C GLN A 82 -5.94 -5.78 -20.59
N LEU A 83 -5.08 -6.34 -19.73
CA LEU A 83 -4.92 -7.77 -19.53
C LEU A 83 -6.16 -8.46 -18.95
N TRP A 84 -7.04 -7.73 -18.27
CA TRP A 84 -8.17 -8.29 -17.53
C TRP A 84 -9.48 -8.34 -18.33
N SER A 85 -9.40 -8.05 -19.64
CA SER A 85 -10.56 -8.12 -20.53
C SER A 85 -11.04 -9.57 -20.75
N LYS A 86 -12.32 -9.70 -21.15
CA LYS A 86 -12.94 -10.98 -21.53
C LYS A 86 -12.96 -12.05 -20.42
N GLY A 87 -13.05 -11.62 -19.16
CA GLY A 87 -13.08 -12.54 -18.01
C GLY A 87 -11.73 -13.14 -17.64
N THR A 88 -10.63 -12.62 -18.19
CA THR A 88 -9.28 -13.03 -17.82
C THR A 88 -8.98 -12.50 -16.42
N THR A 89 -8.68 -13.41 -15.49
CA THR A 89 -8.37 -13.06 -14.09
C THR A 89 -6.91 -13.32 -13.70
N ARG A 90 -6.19 -14.07 -14.55
CA ARG A 90 -4.79 -14.48 -14.34
C ARG A 90 -4.04 -14.57 -15.67
N ARG A 91 -2.78 -14.19 -15.70
CA ARG A 91 -1.93 -14.30 -16.89
C ARG A 91 -0.46 -14.51 -16.51
N LEU A 92 0.29 -15.23 -17.34
CA LEU A 92 1.74 -15.21 -17.24
C LEU A 92 2.26 -13.85 -17.73
N HIS A 93 3.09 -13.20 -16.93
CA HIS A 93 3.70 -11.91 -17.21
C HIS A 93 5.22 -11.99 -16.99
N GLN A 94 5.97 -11.30 -17.84
CA GLN A 94 7.43 -11.21 -17.73
C GLN A 94 7.79 -9.97 -16.93
N GLY A 95 7.99 -10.14 -15.63
CA GLY A 95 8.40 -9.05 -14.73
C GLY A 95 9.91 -8.83 -14.74
N PRO A 96 10.39 -7.71 -14.16
CA PRO A 96 11.82 -7.38 -14.08
C PRO A 96 12.63 -8.39 -13.26
N TYR A 97 11.97 -9.13 -12.36
CA TYR A 97 12.59 -10.16 -11.51
C TYR A 97 12.31 -11.59 -12.00
N GLY A 98 11.74 -11.73 -13.20
CA GLY A 98 11.44 -13.00 -13.84
C GLY A 98 9.94 -13.23 -14.08
N PRO A 99 9.58 -14.39 -14.66
CA PRO A 99 8.20 -14.73 -14.97
C PRO A 99 7.34 -14.89 -13.70
N LEU A 100 6.15 -14.30 -13.71
CA LEU A 100 5.15 -14.47 -12.65
C LEU A 100 3.74 -14.67 -13.22
N CYS A 101 2.88 -15.37 -12.48
CA CYS A 101 1.45 -15.46 -12.81
C CYS A 101 0.74 -14.29 -12.12
N VAL A 102 0.50 -13.19 -12.85
CA VAL A 102 -0.20 -12.03 -12.32
C VAL A 102 -1.68 -12.34 -12.15
N THR A 103 -2.27 -11.84 -11.06
CA THR A 103 -3.72 -11.85 -10.81
C THR A 103 -4.28 -10.43 -10.90
N HIS A 104 -5.52 -10.30 -11.34
CA HIS A 104 -6.21 -9.00 -11.44
C HIS A 104 -6.51 -8.32 -10.11
N VAL A 105 -6.52 -9.07 -9.00
CA VAL A 105 -6.70 -8.61 -7.62
C VAL A 105 -5.80 -9.39 -6.69
N ASN A 106 -5.59 -8.90 -5.46
CA ASN A 106 -4.93 -9.63 -4.38
C ASN A 106 -5.83 -10.79 -3.94
N GLU A 107 -5.34 -12.02 -4.10
CA GLU A 107 -6.16 -13.23 -3.84
C GLU A 107 -5.82 -13.91 -2.51
N TRP A 108 -4.68 -13.55 -1.91
CA TRP A 108 -4.21 -14.05 -0.60
C TRP A 108 -4.17 -15.58 -0.49
N GLN A 109 -3.85 -16.30 -1.58
CA GLN A 109 -3.85 -17.77 -1.67
C GLN A 109 -2.53 -18.45 -1.24
N GLY A 110 -1.55 -17.68 -0.78
CA GLY A 110 -0.24 -18.11 -0.34
C GLY A 110 -0.20 -18.42 1.15
N VAL A 111 0.99 -18.26 1.75
CA VAL A 111 1.25 -18.60 3.15
C VAL A 111 1.89 -17.41 3.87
N PHE A 112 1.30 -17.03 5.00
CA PHE A 112 1.90 -16.02 5.89
C PHE A 112 3.04 -16.64 6.70
N THR A 113 4.11 -15.87 6.91
CA THR A 113 5.37 -16.38 7.48
C THR A 113 5.39 -16.41 9.01
N GLY A 114 4.40 -15.79 9.68
CA GLY A 114 4.42 -15.57 11.13
C GLY A 114 5.26 -14.36 11.56
N LYS A 115 5.89 -13.64 10.61
CA LYS A 115 6.71 -12.47 10.91
C LYS A 115 5.91 -11.43 11.71
N LYS A 116 6.48 -10.98 12.83
CA LYS A 116 5.85 -10.07 13.81
C LYS A 116 4.41 -10.46 14.18
N GLY A 117 4.10 -11.76 14.24
CA GLY A 117 2.80 -12.28 14.66
C GLY A 117 1.73 -12.36 13.56
N VAL A 118 2.07 -12.10 12.29
CA VAL A 118 1.14 -12.25 11.16
C VAL A 118 1.21 -13.67 10.64
N THR A 119 0.33 -14.54 11.13
CA THR A 119 0.33 -16.00 10.84
C THR A 119 -0.70 -16.42 9.80
N ASP A 120 -1.70 -15.59 9.56
CA ASP A 120 -2.81 -15.85 8.64
C ASP A 120 -3.57 -14.56 8.30
N PHE A 121 -4.56 -14.69 7.40
CA PHE A 121 -5.36 -13.57 6.94
C PHE A 121 -6.17 -12.90 8.07
N SER A 122 -6.61 -13.66 9.09
CA SER A 122 -7.33 -13.06 10.22
C SER A 122 -6.42 -12.15 11.04
N THR A 123 -5.16 -12.59 11.29
CA THR A 123 -4.18 -11.78 12.00
C THR A 123 -3.77 -10.51 11.23
N LEU A 124 -3.77 -10.55 9.89
CA LEU A 124 -3.48 -9.40 9.04
C LEU A 124 -4.38 -8.21 9.34
N THR A 125 -5.64 -8.45 9.70
CA THR A 125 -6.65 -7.40 9.96
C THR A 125 -6.61 -6.84 11.38
N THR A 126 -5.67 -7.29 12.22
CA THR A 126 -5.55 -6.81 13.61
C THR A 126 -4.78 -5.48 13.69
N PRO A 127 -5.10 -4.60 14.66
CA PRO A 127 -4.38 -3.33 14.82
C PRO A 127 -2.86 -3.51 15.02
N SER A 128 -2.47 -4.53 15.78
CA SER A 128 -1.05 -4.83 16.05
C SER A 128 -0.31 -5.23 14.78
N ALA A 129 -0.88 -6.13 13.97
CA ALA A 129 -0.33 -6.51 12.67
C ALA A 129 -0.26 -5.32 11.71
N GLN A 130 -1.35 -4.55 11.60
CA GLN A 130 -1.44 -3.42 10.68
C GLN A 130 -0.37 -2.36 10.98
N ASN A 131 -0.19 -2.01 12.25
CA ASN A 131 0.83 -1.06 12.68
C ASN A 131 2.25 -1.61 12.49
N ALA A 132 2.46 -2.91 12.76
CA ALA A 132 3.77 -3.55 12.58
C ALA A 132 4.19 -3.62 11.10
N ILE A 133 3.24 -3.91 10.20
CA ILE A 133 3.46 -3.93 8.75
C ILE A 133 3.73 -2.51 8.24
N LEU A 134 2.92 -1.52 8.65
CA LEU A 134 3.13 -0.12 8.25
C LEU A 134 4.52 0.38 8.65
N LYS A 135 4.94 0.09 9.89
CA LYS A 135 6.30 0.41 10.36
C LYS A 135 7.37 -0.25 9.49
N SER A 136 7.20 -1.53 9.17
CA SER A 136 8.12 -2.25 8.27
C SER A 136 8.13 -1.69 6.85
N SER A 137 6.98 -1.25 6.33
CA SER A 137 6.86 -0.58 5.04
C SER A 137 7.65 0.74 5.04
N HIS A 138 7.41 1.59 6.03
CA HIS A 138 8.13 2.86 6.17
C HIS A 138 9.64 2.67 6.34
N GLN A 139 10.06 1.66 7.10
CA GLN A 139 11.48 1.29 7.22
C GLN A 139 12.07 0.93 5.87
N PHE A 140 11.42 0.03 5.12
CA PHE A 140 11.85 -0.36 3.79
C PHE A 140 11.99 0.85 2.84
N HIS A 141 10.96 1.70 2.77
CA HIS A 141 11.01 2.90 1.94
C HIS A 141 12.14 3.84 2.34
N LEU A 142 12.32 4.07 3.64
CA LEU A 142 13.37 4.92 4.18
C LEU A 142 14.76 4.37 3.84
N THR A 143 15.00 3.06 4.01
CA THR A 143 16.26 2.40 3.62
C THR A 143 16.57 2.65 2.15
N VAL A 144 15.62 2.37 1.25
CA VAL A 144 15.83 2.52 -0.20
C VAL A 144 16.08 3.99 -0.59
N LEU A 145 15.48 4.96 0.11
CA LEU A 145 15.75 6.39 -0.11
C LEU A 145 17.12 6.80 0.43
N ILE A 146 17.51 6.33 1.62
CA ILE A 146 18.81 6.63 2.23
C ILE A 146 19.93 6.01 1.40
N GLU A 147 19.79 4.78 0.93
CA GLU A 147 20.77 4.13 0.05
C GLU A 147 20.97 4.91 -1.25
N HIS A 148 19.90 5.51 -1.77
CA HIS A 148 19.94 6.26 -3.04
C HIS A 148 20.50 7.67 -2.91
N PHE A 149 20.07 8.42 -1.88
CA PHE A 149 20.43 9.84 -1.73
C PHE A 149 21.50 10.10 -0.68
N GLY A 150 21.64 9.23 0.31
CA GLY A 150 22.31 9.50 1.58
C GLY A 150 21.42 10.29 2.55
N LEU A 151 21.45 9.95 3.84
CA LEU A 151 20.56 10.53 4.86
C LEU A 151 20.65 12.07 4.92
N SER A 152 21.86 12.64 5.02
CA SER A 152 22.04 14.10 5.14
C SER A 152 21.51 14.86 3.92
N LYS A 153 21.71 14.32 2.72
CA LYS A 153 21.23 14.92 1.48
C LYS A 153 19.71 14.84 1.41
N LEU A 154 19.13 13.68 1.72
CA LEU A 154 17.67 13.48 1.73
C LEU A 154 16.99 14.44 2.71
N GLN A 155 17.53 14.56 3.93
CA GLN A 155 17.02 15.48 4.93
C GLN A 155 17.08 16.93 4.46
N SER A 156 18.18 17.34 3.83
CA SER A 156 18.34 18.68 3.25
C SER A 156 17.31 18.95 2.14
N MET A 157 17.05 17.96 1.28
CA MET A 157 16.07 18.08 0.19
C MET A 157 14.63 18.24 0.71
N ILE A 158 14.27 17.51 1.77
CA ILE A 158 12.96 17.60 2.43
C ILE A 158 12.82 18.99 3.09
N GLN A 159 13.79 19.41 3.89
CA GLN A 159 13.76 20.71 4.58
C GLN A 159 13.72 21.91 3.63
N ALA A 160 14.39 21.81 2.47
CA ALA A 160 14.46 22.89 1.49
C ALA A 160 13.22 22.99 0.58
N THR A 161 12.35 21.97 0.56
CA THR A 161 11.19 21.96 -0.35
C THR A 161 9.90 22.23 0.45
N PRO A 162 9.19 23.34 0.15
CA PRO A 162 7.88 23.60 0.75
C PRO A 162 6.93 22.42 0.55
N LEU A 163 6.13 22.09 1.57
CA LEU A 163 5.19 20.96 1.60
C LEU A 163 5.80 19.56 1.62
N LEU A 164 7.13 19.41 1.73
CA LEU A 164 7.73 18.13 2.09
C LEU A 164 7.88 18.01 3.62
N SER A 165 7.51 16.84 4.13
CA SER A 165 7.74 16.38 5.50
C SER A 165 8.09 14.89 5.46
N TRP A 166 8.59 14.33 6.57
CA TRP A 166 8.87 12.90 6.60
C TRP A 166 7.58 12.08 6.48
N SER A 167 6.51 12.51 7.12
CA SER A 167 5.21 11.85 7.02
C SER A 167 4.63 11.90 5.61
N GLY A 168 4.75 13.04 4.92
CA GLY A 168 4.37 13.18 3.51
C GLY A 168 5.17 12.25 2.61
N VAL A 169 6.50 12.23 2.77
CA VAL A 169 7.39 11.36 2.00
C VAL A 169 7.08 9.89 2.21
N LEU A 170 6.91 9.45 3.47
CA LEU A 170 6.63 8.05 3.78
C LEU A 170 5.23 7.62 3.32
N ALA A 171 4.21 8.46 3.50
CA ALA A 171 2.86 8.18 3.02
C ALA A 171 2.80 8.12 1.48
N ALA A 172 3.48 9.04 0.80
CA ALA A 172 3.55 9.03 -0.65
C ALA A 172 4.39 7.86 -1.20
N ALA A 173 5.44 7.43 -0.49
CA ALA A 173 6.20 6.23 -0.83
C ALA A 173 5.37 4.95 -0.67
N HIS A 174 4.53 4.87 0.37
CA HIS A 174 3.61 3.75 0.59
C HIS A 174 2.60 3.60 -0.55
N LEU A 175 2.15 4.71 -1.13
CA LEU A 175 1.09 4.71 -2.14
C LEU A 175 1.61 4.65 -3.58
N CYS A 176 2.66 5.40 -3.89
CA CYS A 176 3.20 5.50 -5.27
C CYS A 176 4.54 4.76 -5.44
N GLY A 177 5.00 4.06 -4.39
CA GLY A 177 6.30 3.41 -4.34
C GLY A 177 7.47 4.38 -4.14
N THR A 178 8.60 3.85 -3.66
CA THR A 178 9.82 4.65 -3.42
C THR A 178 10.34 5.32 -4.69
N GLU A 179 10.16 4.68 -5.85
CA GLU A 179 10.66 5.22 -7.10
C GLU A 179 9.87 6.44 -7.59
N GLY A 180 8.59 6.55 -7.22
CA GLY A 180 7.81 7.78 -7.41
C GLY A 180 8.46 8.96 -6.67
N ILE A 181 8.88 8.74 -5.42
CA ILE A 181 9.56 9.75 -4.60
C ILE A 181 10.93 10.10 -5.17
N LYS A 182 11.73 9.11 -5.59
CA LYS A 182 13.04 9.36 -6.19
C LYS A 182 12.93 10.27 -7.41
N ARG A 183 12.02 9.95 -8.35
CA ARG A 183 11.75 10.78 -9.52
C ARG A 183 11.25 12.18 -9.15
N TYR A 184 10.39 12.29 -8.13
CA TYR A 184 9.88 13.57 -7.66
C TYR A 184 11.01 14.45 -7.10
N LEU A 185 11.86 13.88 -6.25
CA LEU A 185 12.97 14.58 -5.61
C LEU A 185 14.06 14.99 -6.61
N GLU A 186 14.31 14.18 -7.64
CA GLU A 186 15.34 14.46 -8.66
C GLU A 186 14.85 15.39 -9.78
N ARG A 187 13.60 15.23 -10.23
CA ARG A 187 13.11 15.83 -11.49
C ARG A 187 11.83 16.65 -11.33
N LYS A 188 11.30 16.78 -10.10
CA LYS A 188 10.01 17.42 -9.80
C LYS A 188 8.84 16.88 -10.63
N HIS A 189 8.93 15.61 -11.02
CA HIS A 189 7.88 14.92 -11.78
C HIS A 189 6.97 14.15 -10.81
N ALA A 190 5.70 14.55 -10.72
CA ALA A 190 4.72 13.90 -9.87
C ALA A 190 4.26 12.58 -10.49
N ALA A 191 4.55 11.47 -9.81
CA ALA A 191 3.94 10.18 -10.14
C ALA A 191 2.44 10.19 -9.77
N VAL A 192 1.67 9.29 -10.36
CA VAL A 192 0.27 9.03 -9.97
C VAL A 192 0.15 7.58 -9.51
N ASP A 193 -0.79 7.31 -8.60
CA ASP A 193 -1.19 5.95 -8.25
C ASP A 193 -2.11 5.34 -9.32
N GLU A 194 -2.55 4.09 -9.10
CA GLU A 194 -3.42 3.33 -10.01
C GLU A 194 -4.78 4.02 -10.26
N LEU A 195 -5.23 4.91 -9.37
CA LEU A 195 -6.47 5.67 -9.51
C LEU A 195 -6.25 7.07 -10.09
N GLY A 196 -5.01 7.41 -10.45
CA GLY A 196 -4.65 8.73 -10.96
C GLY A 196 -4.46 9.78 -9.86
N THR A 197 -4.41 9.40 -8.58
CA THR A 197 -4.14 10.35 -7.49
C THR A 197 -2.67 10.74 -7.55
N SER A 198 -2.39 12.05 -7.60
CA SER A 198 -1.02 12.53 -7.72
C SER A 198 -0.24 12.38 -6.42
N LEU A 199 1.06 12.16 -6.57
CA LEU A 199 2.02 12.19 -5.46
C LEU A 199 1.97 13.51 -4.70
N ASP A 200 1.78 14.64 -5.40
CA ASP A 200 1.62 15.97 -4.79
C ASP A 200 0.42 16.05 -3.83
N PHE A 201 -0.68 15.37 -4.15
CA PHE A 201 -1.84 15.31 -3.26
C PHE A 201 -1.48 14.69 -1.92
N TYR A 202 -0.75 13.56 -1.93
CA TYR A 202 -0.33 12.88 -0.70
C TYR A 202 0.70 13.68 0.09
N LEU A 203 1.70 14.27 -0.58
CA LEU A 203 2.66 15.17 0.06
C LEU A 203 1.95 16.33 0.77
N SER A 204 1.03 17.00 0.07
CA SER A 204 0.26 18.13 0.63
C SER A 204 -0.63 17.70 1.80
N LYS A 205 -1.33 16.56 1.67
CA LYS A 205 -2.29 16.07 2.66
C LYS A 205 -1.64 15.73 3.99
N PHE A 206 -0.42 15.19 3.97
CA PHE A 206 0.26 14.70 5.17
C PHE A 206 1.37 15.64 5.66
N HIS A 207 1.66 16.73 4.95
CA HIS A 207 2.78 17.62 5.26
C HIS A 207 2.77 18.15 6.71
N SER A 208 1.58 18.44 7.26
CA SER A 208 1.44 19.05 8.59
C SER A 208 1.53 18.04 9.74
N LEU A 209 1.56 16.73 9.42
CA LEU A 209 1.61 15.64 10.38
C LEU A 209 3.05 15.10 10.50
N ASP A 210 4.05 15.97 10.51
CA ASP A 210 5.47 15.57 10.45
C ASP A 210 5.82 14.54 11.54
N CYS A 211 6.69 13.60 11.21
CA CYS A 211 7.02 12.48 12.07
C CYS A 211 8.53 12.38 12.31
N ASP A 212 8.90 12.03 13.54
CA ASP A 212 10.28 11.72 13.88
C ASP A 212 10.65 10.32 13.34
N ILE A 213 11.58 10.29 12.37
CA ILE A 213 12.07 9.05 11.76
C ILE A 213 13.17 8.36 12.58
N SER A 214 13.63 8.95 13.70
CA SER A 214 14.72 8.39 14.52
C SER A 214 14.41 6.96 14.98
N GLN A 215 13.16 6.67 15.32
CA GLN A 215 12.72 5.32 15.69
C GLN A 215 12.76 4.32 14.53
N LEU A 216 12.65 4.79 13.28
CA LEU A 216 12.75 3.94 12.10
C LEU A 216 14.22 3.68 11.75
N ILE A 217 15.07 4.71 11.87
CA ILE A 217 16.51 4.64 11.59
C ILE A 217 17.25 3.74 12.58
N ASN A 218 16.94 3.83 13.89
CA ASN A 218 17.63 3.05 14.92
C ASN A 218 17.44 1.53 14.79
N GLU A 219 16.51 1.10 13.92
CA GLU A 219 16.18 -0.29 13.64
C GLU A 219 16.66 -0.74 12.24
N LEU A 220 17.38 0.11 11.51
CA LEU A 220 18.07 -0.21 10.25
C LEU A 220 19.45 -0.81 10.50
#